data_AF-A0A1B8HMP0-F1
#
_entry.id   AF-A0A1B8HMP0-F1
#
_cell.length_a   1.000
_cell.length_b   1.000
_cell.length_c   1.000
_cell.angle_alpha   90.00
_cell.angle_beta   90.00
_cell.angle_gamma   90.00
#
_symmetry.space_group_name_H-M   'P 1'
#
loop_
_entity.id
_entity.type
_entity.pdbx_description
1 polymer ?
#
loop_
_entity_poly.entity_id
_entity_poly.type
_entity_poly.pdbx_seq_one_letter_code
_entity_poly.pdbx_strand_id
1 'polypeptide(L)' 'MSTRLIEIGGVKDVTCEQDLMLVNFTEGQTTPMQWRCPTGFSLLNKTNRPFVPWPNYSEGKSEQLAAAMNKIMTEAKANS' A
#
# COMPACT_ATOMS: atom_id res chain seq x y z
N MET A 1 -13.85 0.70 -20.23
CA MET A 1 -13.47 -0.05 -19.02
C MET A 1 -13.49 0.92 -17.85
N SER A 2 -14.42 0.75 -16.91
CA SER A 2 -14.58 1.64 -15.75
C SER A 2 -13.52 1.28 -14.71
N THR A 3 -12.49 2.11 -14.54
CA THR A 3 -11.53 2.00 -13.44
C THR A 3 -12.29 2.28 -12.15
N ARG A 4 -12.75 1.24 -11.45
CA ARG A 4 -13.27 1.40 -10.09
C ARG A 4 -12.06 1.67 -9.20
N LEU A 5 -11.98 2.88 -8.68
CA LEU A 5 -11.07 3.21 -7.60
C LEU A 5 -11.42 2.28 -6.44
N ILE A 6 -10.51 1.38 -6.10
CA ILE A 6 -10.70 0.46 -4.98
C ILE A 6 -10.46 1.28 -3.72
N GLU A 7 -11.55 1.75 -3.12
CA GLU A 7 -11.46 2.36 -1.79
C GLU A 7 -10.99 1.29 -0.81
N ILE A 8 -9.85 1.53 -0.16
CA ILE A 8 -9.42 0.76 1.01
C ILE A 8 -10.29 1.22 2.19
N GLY A 9 -11.59 0.93 2.12
CA GLY A 9 -12.57 1.30 3.12
C GLY A 9 -12.38 0.46 4.38
N GLY A 10 -12.11 1.12 5.51
CA GLY A 10 -12.12 0.49 6.83
C GLY A 10 -10.77 0.21 7.49
N VAL A 11 -9.65 0.59 6.87
CA VAL A 11 -8.33 0.55 7.52
C VAL A 11 -8.18 1.76 8.44
N LYS A 12 -8.24 1.53 9.75
CA LYS A 12 -8.15 2.57 10.81
C LYS A 12 -6.82 2.56 11.57
N ASP A 13 -6.03 1.51 11.38
CA ASP A 13 -4.74 1.27 12.05
C ASP A 13 -3.54 1.78 11.25
N VAL A 14 -3.78 2.69 10.30
CA VAL A 14 -2.77 3.37 9.49
C VAL A 14 -2.96 4.88 9.65
N THR A 15 -1.87 5.59 9.94
CA THR A 15 -1.86 7.06 9.99
C THR A 15 -0.87 7.57 8.95
N CYS A 16 -1.39 7.86 7.76
CA CYS A 16 -0.65 8.47 6.66
C CYS A 16 -1.40 9.70 6.17
N GLU A 17 -0.82 10.88 6.37
CA GLU A 17 -1.41 12.16 5.96
C GLU A 17 -1.07 12.54 4.50
N GLN A 18 -0.36 11.64 3.80
CA GLN A 18 0.11 11.87 2.43
C GLN A 18 -0.76 11.08 1.45
N ASP A 19 -0.87 11.58 0.22
CA ASP A 19 -1.68 10.96 -0.84
C ASP A 19 -1.12 9.61 -1.33
N LEU A 20 0.13 9.29 -0.98
CA LEU A 20 0.80 8.05 -1.38
C LEU A 20 1.32 7.29 -0.16
N MET A 21 0.99 6.01 -0.11
CA MET A 21 1.53 5.05 0.86
C MET A 21 2.20 3.88 0.12
N LEU A 22 3.36 3.46 0.60
CA LEU A 22 4.04 2.28 0.11
C LEU A 22 3.79 1.11 1.05
N VAL A 23 3.42 -0.03 0.46
CA VAL A 23 3.13 -1.26 1.20
C VAL A 23 4.01 -2.37 0.67
N ASN A 24 4.55 -3.19 1.58
CA ASN A 24 5.22 -4.42 1.18
C ASN A 24 4.21 -5.56 1.23
N PHE A 25 3.55 -5.80 0.09
CA PHE A 25 2.52 -6.82 -0.04
C PHE A 25 3.11 -8.15 -0.50
N THR A 26 2.83 -9.22 0.23
CA THR A 26 2.98 -10.61 -0.24
C THR A 26 1.61 -11.27 -0.25
N GLU A 27 1.27 -11.97 -1.33
CA GLU A 27 -0.03 -12.63 -1.43
C GLU A 27 -0.20 -13.71 -0.36
N GLY A 28 -1.37 -13.72 0.30
CA GLY A 28 -1.66 -14.67 1.39
C GLY A 28 -0.93 -14.35 2.70
N GLN A 29 -0.35 -13.15 2.82
CA GLN A 29 0.30 -12.71 4.04
C GLN A 29 -0.70 -12.64 5.20
N THR A 30 -0.38 -13.35 6.28
CA THR A 30 -1.14 -13.38 7.54
C THR A 30 -0.53 -12.49 8.62
N THR A 31 0.68 -11.97 8.38
CA THR A 31 1.37 -11.07 9.32
C THR A 31 0.96 -9.61 9.07
N PRO A 32 1.03 -8.75 10.11
CA PRO A 32 0.80 -7.32 9.95
C PRO A 32 1.64 -6.74 8.80
N MET A 33 0.97 -6.05 7.87
CA MET A 33 1.57 -5.48 6.68
C MET A 33 2.43 -4.28 7.04
N GLN A 34 3.66 -4.27 6.56
CA GLN A 34 4.53 -3.10 6.70
C GLN A 34 4.11 -2.03 5.71
N TRP A 35 3.93 -0.83 6.22
CA TRP A 35 3.61 0.35 5.43
C TRP A 35 4.59 1.48 5.71
N ARG A 36 4.79 2.33 4.71
CA ARG A 36 5.59 3.56 4.79
C ARG A 36 4.81 4.70 4.16
N CYS A 37 4.77 5.83 4.85
CA CYS A 37 4.15 7.06 4.41
C CYS A 37 5.26 8.10 4.19
N PRO A 38 5.78 8.22 2.95
CA PRO A 38 6.85 9.14 2.65
C PRO A 38 6.34 10.58 2.47
N THR A 39 7.12 11.56 2.91
CA THR A 39 6.86 12.99 2.63
C THR A 39 7.03 13.36 1.16
N GLY A 40 7.68 12.50 0.37
CA GLY A 40 7.87 12.66 -1.05
C GLY A 40 8.49 11.42 -1.67
N PHE A 41 8.38 11.28 -2.99
CA PHE A 41 8.97 10.19 -3.74
C PHE A 41 9.51 10.72 -5.08
N SER A 42 10.51 10.03 -5.61
CA SER A 42 11.06 10.32 -6.94
C SER A 42 10.92 9.10 -7.84
N LEU A 43 10.32 9.30 -9.02
CA LEU A 43 10.29 8.30 -10.08
C LEU A 43 11.55 8.47 -10.93
N LEU A 44 12.48 7.52 -10.81
CA LEU A 44 13.73 7.55 -11.55
C LEU A 44 13.59 6.76 -12.86
N ASN A 45 14.16 7.24 -13.96
CA ASN A 45 13.95 6.64 -15.28
C ASN A 45 14.54 5.23 -15.47
N LYS A 46 15.47 4.79 -14.60
CA LYS A 46 16.15 3.50 -14.70
C LYS A 46 15.64 2.45 -13.72
N THR A 47 14.60 2.73 -12.93
CA THR A 47 14.09 1.77 -11.93
C THR A 47 12.57 1.71 -11.94
N ASN A 48 12.05 0.49 -11.77
CA ASN A 48 10.62 0.23 -11.63
C ASN A 48 10.12 0.43 -10.20
N ARG A 49 10.98 0.90 -9.29
CA ARG A 49 10.66 1.16 -7.88
C ARG A 49 10.84 2.65 -7.59
N PRO A 50 9.84 3.31 -6.98
CA PRO A 50 9.97 4.70 -6.55
C PRO A 50 11.09 4.82 -5.53
N PHE A 51 11.88 5.89 -5.63
CA PHE A 51 12.86 6.24 -4.61
C PHE A 51 12.19 7.04 -3.50
N VAL A 52 12.38 6.61 -2.26
CA VAL A 52 11.94 7.33 -1.07
C VAL A 52 13.16 7.87 -0.33
N PRO A 53 13.29 9.19 -0.18
CA PRO A 53 14.39 9.79 0.56
C PRO A 53 14.30 9.46 2.05
N TRP A 54 15.35 8.83 2.58
CA TRP A 54 15.53 8.60 4.01
C TRP A 54 16.04 9.88 4.70
N PRO A 55 15.64 10.22 5.94
CA PRO A 55 14.74 9.51 6.86
C PRO A 55 13.28 10.00 6.85
N ASN A 56 12.86 10.79 5.86
CA ASN A 56 11.61 11.57 5.94
C ASN A 56 10.35 10.74 5.55
N TYR A 57 10.10 9.66 6.28
CA TYR A 57 8.88 8.87 6.20
C TYR A 57 8.45 8.38 7.58
N SER A 58 7.13 8.27 7.80
CA SER A 58 6.61 7.46 8.90
C SER A 58 6.44 6.02 8.43
N GLU A 59 6.59 5.07 9.35
CA GLU A 59 6.38 3.66 9.05
C GLU A 59 5.62 2.98 10.17
N GLY A 60 5.02 1.85 9.85
CA GLY A 60 4.26 1.06 10.80
C GLY A 60 3.92 -0.32 10.29
N LYS A 61 3.12 -1.02 11.08
CA LYS A 61 2.56 -2.32 10.76
C LYS A 61 1.05 -2.27 10.96
N SER A 62 0.28 -2.81 10.02
CA SER A 62 -1.18 -2.80 10.07
C SER A 62 -1.74 -4.18 9.70
N GLU A 63 -2.62 -4.70 10.55
CA GLU A 63 -3.33 -5.96 10.30
C GLU A 63 -4.51 -5.74 9.37
N GLN A 64 -5.21 -4.60 9.51
CA GLN A 64 -6.38 -4.31 8.71
C GLN A 64 -6.00 -4.05 7.25
N LEU A 65 -4.85 -3.41 7.01
CA LEU A 65 -4.29 -3.21 5.67
C LEU A 65 -3.94 -4.54 5.00
N ALA A 66 -3.39 -5.50 5.75
CA ALA A 66 -3.12 -6.83 5.23
C ALA A 66 -4.41 -7.53 4.77
N ALA A 67 -5.44 -7.50 5.61
CA ALA A 67 -6.74 -8.09 5.30
C ALA A 67 -7.42 -7.41 4.09
N ALA A 68 -7.40 -6.07 4.05
CA ALA A 68 -7.95 -5.31 2.95
C ALA A 68 -7.24 -5.63 1.63
N MET A 69 -5.91 -5.64 1.61
CA MET A 69 -5.13 -5.96 0.41
C MET A 69 -5.37 -7.40 -0.09
N ASN A 70 -5.44 -8.39 0.80
CA ASN A 70 -5.76 -9.77 0.42
C ASN A 70 -7.15 -9.89 -0.21
N LYS A 71 -8.14 -9.17 0.33
CA LYS A 71 -9.48 -9.10 -0.25
C LYS A 71 -9.46 -8.49 -1.64
N ILE A 72 -8.77 -7.37 -1.81
CA ILE A 72 -8.61 -6.67 -3.10
C ILE A 72 -7.98 -7.59 -4.15
N MET A 73 -6.91 -8.29 -3.79
CA MET A 73 -6.24 -9.21 -4.71
C MET A 73 -7.12 -10.40 -5.08
N THR A 74 -7.91 -10.91 -4.13
CA THR A 74 -8.87 -11.99 -4.39
C THR A 74 -9.96 -11.54 -5.36
N GLU A 75 -10.51 -10.34 -5.16
CA GLU A 75 -11.52 -9.75 -6.06
C GLU A 75 -10.95 -9.45 -7.45
N ALA A 76 -9.70 -8.96 -7.53
CA ALA A 76 -9.03 -8.70 -8.80
C ALA A 76 -8.84 -10.00 -9.63
N LYS A 77 -8.47 -11.11 -8.96
CA LYS A 77 -8.34 -12.43 -9.60
C LYS A 77 -9.67 -13.06 -9.99
N ALA A 78 -10.74 -12.82 -9.23
CA ALA A 78 -12.06 -13.34 -9.55
C ALA A 78 -12.67 -12.66 -10.79
N ASN A 79 -12.23 -11.45 -11.13
CA ASN A 79 -12.73 -10.66 -12.25
C ASN A 79 -11.78 -10.63 -13.47
N SER A 80 -10.66 -11.39 -13.43
CA SER A 80 -9.73 -11.57 -14.55
C SER A 80 -10.04 -12.85 -15.32
#